data_AF-A0A0D6MDE3-F1
#
_entry.id   AF-A0A0D6MDE3-F1
#
_cell.length_a   1.000
_cell.length_b   1.000
_cell.length_c   1.000
_cell.angle_alpha   90.00
_cell.angle_beta   90.00
_cell.angle_gamma   90.00
#
_symmetry.space_group_name_H-M   'P 1'
#
loop_
_entity.id
_entity.type
_entity.pdbx_description
1 polymer ?
#
loop_
_entity_poly.entity_id
_entity_poly.type
_entity_poly.pdbx_seq_one_letter_code
_entity_poly.pdbx_strand_id
1 'polypeptide(L)'
;MTGYQVVRYDSTNNFVDDNEKIPPASQGMCNIKVHIAIAIFGMFAGFSAALCFGLEYYNYTATTMAIFSGVSATVLLYVHLAYMKGWMLEWPPARFTCYIWAGWVICVLSGIGMIGCLVYAGVHHQTLTSEGIKGENFWITSVWFFMLSKWTSLIGIYAKRYQDATTLPLSKTPPVAIVPEKPLEKELQYF
;
A
#
# COMPACT_ATOMS: atom_id res chain seq x y z
N MET A 1 -10.72 -5.37 21.64
CA MET A 1 -10.00 -4.78 20.50
C MET A 1 -11.03 -4.23 19.54
N THR A 2 -11.39 -2.96 19.74
CA THR A 2 -12.46 -2.26 19.05
C THR A 2 -12.05 -1.93 17.62
N GLY A 3 -12.68 -2.59 16.66
CA GLY A 3 -12.64 -2.18 15.27
C GLY A 3 -13.39 -0.86 15.14
N TYR A 4 -12.70 0.20 14.74
CA TYR A 4 -13.36 1.43 14.36
C TYR A 4 -14.08 1.19 13.03
N GLN A 5 -15.37 0.87 13.11
CA GLN A 5 -16.31 1.15 12.03
C GLN A 5 -16.35 2.67 11.92
N VAL A 6 -15.78 3.22 10.84
CA VAL A 6 -15.95 4.63 10.49
C VAL A 6 -17.38 4.76 9.99
N VAL A 7 -18.33 4.83 10.93
CA VAL A 7 -19.72 5.18 10.65
C VAL A 7 -19.71 6.69 10.44
N ARG A 8 -19.82 7.10 9.18
CA ARG A 8 -20.13 8.49 8.84
C ARG A 8 -21.58 8.69 9.28
N TYR A 9 -21.78 9.33 10.44
CA TYR A 9 -23.10 9.81 10.82
C TYR A 9 -23.51 10.88 9.82
N ASP A 10 -24.33 10.50 8.85
CA ASP A 10 -25.16 11.45 8.15
C ASP A 10 -26.22 11.88 9.15
N SER A 11 -26.21 13.15 9.57
CA SER A 11 -26.96 13.67 10.72
C SER A 11 -28.49 13.63 10.57
N THR A 12 -29.01 12.96 9.55
CA THR A 12 -30.42 12.98 9.17
C THR A 12 -31.14 11.64 9.21
N ASN A 13 -30.47 10.49 9.35
CA ASN A 13 -31.19 9.21 9.30
C ASN A 13 -30.70 8.19 10.34
N ASN A 14 -31.60 7.85 11.27
CA ASN A 14 -31.49 6.68 12.15
C ASN A 14 -31.89 5.43 11.36
N PHE A 15 -30.97 4.76 10.67
CA PHE A 15 -31.23 3.41 10.17
C PHE A 15 -29.92 2.61 10.16
N VAL A 16 -29.87 1.55 10.98
CA VAL A 16 -28.84 0.52 10.94
C VAL A 16 -29.36 -0.55 9.99
N ASP A 17 -28.73 -0.69 8.82
CA ASP A 17 -29.06 -1.73 7.84
C ASP A 17 -28.13 -2.94 8.05
N ASP A 18 -28.68 -4.03 8.59
CA ASP A 18 -27.94 -5.26 8.95
C ASP A 18 -27.62 -6.18 7.75
N ASN A 19 -27.81 -5.74 6.50
CA ASN A 19 -27.74 -6.63 5.34
C ASN A 19 -27.16 -6.04 4.04
N GLU A 20 -26.33 -4.99 4.12
CA GLU A 20 -25.62 -4.50 2.94
C GLU A 20 -24.42 -5.41 2.62
N LYS A 21 -24.57 -6.28 1.62
CA LYS A 21 -23.44 -6.98 0.98
C LYS A 21 -22.50 -5.92 0.39
N ILE A 22 -21.41 -5.69 1.10
CA ILE A 22 -20.31 -4.80 0.72
C ILE A 22 -19.94 -5.03 -0.76
N PRO A 23 -19.87 -3.99 -1.60
CA PRO A 23 -19.53 -4.13 -3.01
C PRO A 23 -18.17 -4.84 -3.20
N PRO A 24 -17.96 -5.53 -4.34
CA PRO A 24 -16.79 -6.39 -4.57
C PRO A 24 -15.43 -5.66 -4.55
N ALA A 25 -15.44 -4.31 -4.48
CA ALA A 25 -14.24 -3.50 -4.30
C ALA A 25 -13.54 -3.71 -2.93
N SER A 26 -14.23 -4.24 -1.92
CA SER A 26 -13.63 -4.53 -0.60
C SER A 26 -13.05 -5.94 -0.46
N GLN A 27 -13.39 -6.86 -1.38
CA GLN A 27 -13.02 -8.28 -1.25
C GLN A 27 -11.56 -8.61 -1.60
N GLY A 28 -10.79 -7.64 -2.10
CA GLY A 28 -9.34 -7.77 -2.35
C GLY A 28 -8.44 -7.25 -1.21
N MET A 29 -9.01 -6.77 -0.11
CA MET A 29 -8.24 -6.30 1.05
C MET A 29 -7.86 -7.48 1.95
N CYS A 30 -6.96 -8.34 1.46
CA CYS A 30 -6.21 -9.21 2.36
C CYS A 30 -5.71 -8.37 3.56
N ASN A 31 -5.99 -8.86 4.76
CA ASN A 31 -5.78 -8.27 6.07
C ASN A 31 -4.75 -7.11 6.07
N ILE A 32 -5.21 -5.85 6.08
CA ILE A 32 -4.37 -4.64 6.06
C ILE A 32 -3.23 -4.69 7.10
N LYS A 33 -3.44 -5.38 8.22
CA LYS A 33 -2.44 -5.61 9.26
C LYS A 33 -1.24 -6.43 8.76
N VAL A 34 -1.48 -7.40 7.86
CA VAL A 34 -0.42 -8.20 7.22
C VAL A 34 0.41 -7.31 6.30
N HIS A 35 -0.23 -6.46 5.50
CA HIS A 35 0.50 -5.51 4.64
C HIS A 35 1.32 -4.50 5.45
N ILE A 36 0.77 -4.01 6.55
CA ILE A 36 1.50 -3.18 7.53
C ILE A 36 2.71 -3.93 8.08
N ALA A 37 2.53 -5.19 8.51
CA ALA A 37 3.64 -6.01 9.02
C ALA A 37 4.73 -6.20 7.96
N ILE A 38 4.36 -6.51 6.71
CA ILE A 38 5.30 -6.66 5.59
C ILE A 38 6.08 -5.35 5.35
N ALA A 39 5.42 -4.20 5.41
CA ALA A 39 6.07 -2.90 5.22
C ALA A 39 7.05 -2.58 6.37
N ILE A 40 6.69 -2.93 7.62
CA ILE A 40 7.57 -2.81 8.79
C ILE A 40 8.82 -3.69 8.62
N PHE A 41 8.64 -4.96 8.22
CA PHE A 41 9.77 -5.85 7.94
C PHE A 41 10.66 -5.30 6.82
N GLY A 42 10.07 -4.77 5.75
CA GLY A 42 10.80 -4.14 4.65
C GLY A 42 11.64 -2.94 5.09
N MET A 43 11.08 -2.10 5.96
CA MET A 43 11.76 -0.94 6.53
C MET A 43 12.97 -1.37 7.36
N PHE A 44 12.79 -2.32 8.30
CA PHE A 44 13.90 -2.82 9.13
C PHE A 44 14.96 -3.52 8.30
N ALA A 45 14.56 -4.34 7.31
CA ALA A 45 15.50 -5.01 6.42
C ALA A 45 16.33 -4.01 5.62
N GLY A 46 15.72 -2.94 5.08
CA GLY A 46 16.43 -1.90 4.33
C GLY A 46 17.47 -1.15 5.17
N PHE A 47 17.09 -0.66 6.35
CA PHE A 47 18.02 0.07 7.22
C PHE A 47 19.11 -0.83 7.81
N SER A 48 18.77 -2.05 8.22
CA SER A 48 19.75 -3.03 8.71
C SER A 48 20.78 -3.38 7.62
N ALA A 49 20.31 -3.61 6.40
CA ALA A 49 21.19 -3.87 5.27
C ALA A 49 22.06 -2.67 4.91
N ALA A 50 21.54 -1.45 4.97
CA ALA A 50 22.32 -0.25 4.73
C ALA A 50 23.51 -0.15 5.71
N LEU A 51 23.28 -0.44 6.99
CA LEU A 51 24.33 -0.50 8.01
C LEU A 51 25.33 -1.62 7.72
N CYS A 52 24.85 -2.82 7.39
CA CYS A 52 25.70 -3.97 7.10
C CYS A 52 26.58 -3.73 5.87
N PHE A 53 26.02 -3.29 4.74
CA PHE A 53 26.78 -3.04 3.52
C PHE A 53 27.69 -1.81 3.63
N GLY A 54 27.33 -0.83 4.45
CA GLY A 54 28.11 0.40 4.63
C GLY A 54 29.32 0.20 5.53
N LEU A 55 29.17 -0.56 6.62
CA LEU A 55 30.22 -0.72 7.64
C LEU A 55 31.10 -1.96 7.41
N GLU A 56 30.50 -3.09 7.04
CA GLU A 56 31.22 -4.36 6.93
C GLU A 56 31.80 -4.56 5.52
N TYR A 57 31.00 -4.28 4.50
CA TYR A 57 31.34 -4.61 3.12
C TYR A 57 31.87 -3.42 2.30
N TYR A 58 31.76 -2.20 2.82
CA TYR A 58 32.16 -0.96 2.13
C TYR A 58 31.57 -0.84 0.71
N ASN A 59 30.33 -1.31 0.53
CA ASN A 59 29.60 -1.25 -0.74
C ASN A 59 28.61 -0.07 -0.70
N TYR A 60 29.07 1.10 -1.14
CA TYR A 60 28.30 2.33 -1.01
C TYR A 60 27.09 2.34 -1.95
N THR A 61 27.21 1.72 -3.13
CA THR A 61 26.08 1.63 -4.06
C THR A 61 24.97 0.75 -3.51
N ALA A 62 25.28 -0.40 -2.92
CA ALA A 62 24.27 -1.23 -2.25
C ALA A 62 23.67 -0.53 -1.02
N THR A 63 24.48 0.17 -0.22
CA THR A 63 24.01 0.94 0.94
C THR A 63 23.02 2.02 0.56
N THR A 64 23.34 2.84 -0.46
CA THR A 64 22.44 3.92 -0.90
C THR A 64 21.12 3.35 -1.39
N MET A 65 21.15 2.29 -2.20
CA MET A 65 19.93 1.64 -2.70
C MET A 65 19.13 0.96 -1.58
N ALA A 66 19.77 0.38 -0.57
CA ALA A 66 19.10 -0.17 0.60
C ALA A 66 18.39 0.93 1.43
N ILE A 67 18.98 2.12 1.56
CA ILE A 67 18.34 3.28 2.20
C ILE A 67 17.12 3.72 1.40
N PHE A 68 17.25 3.91 0.08
CA PHE A 68 16.11 4.29 -0.77
C PHE A 68 14.97 3.27 -0.71
N SER A 69 15.31 1.98 -0.71
CA SER A 69 14.34 0.90 -0.53
C SER A 69 13.68 0.97 0.85
N GLY A 70 14.44 1.17 1.92
CA GLY A 70 13.92 1.31 3.29
C GLY A 70 12.97 2.49 3.44
N VAL A 71 13.35 3.66 2.92
CA VAL A 71 12.51 4.87 2.88
C VAL A 71 11.22 4.61 2.11
N SER A 72 11.30 3.92 0.97
CA SER A 72 10.10 3.57 0.19
C SER A 72 9.17 2.62 0.96
N ALA A 73 9.71 1.65 1.68
CA ALA A 73 8.92 0.80 2.58
C ALA A 73 8.27 1.62 3.72
N THR A 74 8.97 2.62 4.27
CA THR A 74 8.40 3.56 5.25
C THR A 74 7.26 4.39 4.67
N VAL A 75 7.40 4.88 3.43
CA VAL A 75 6.32 5.60 2.74
C VAL A 75 5.11 4.69 2.53
N LEU A 76 5.32 3.45 2.09
CA LEU A 76 4.25 2.46 1.95
C LEU A 76 3.54 2.20 3.29
N LEU A 77 4.31 2.05 4.37
CA LEU A 77 3.78 1.92 5.73
C LEU A 77 2.94 3.14 6.11
N TYR A 78 3.42 4.35 5.84
CA TYR A 78 2.66 5.58 6.08
C TYR A 78 1.34 5.61 5.31
N VAL A 79 1.33 5.21 4.04
CA VAL A 79 0.12 5.11 3.22
C VAL A 79 -0.89 4.13 3.82
N HIS A 80 -0.45 2.96 4.28
CA HIS A 80 -1.32 2.00 4.98
C HIS A 80 -1.86 2.53 6.31
N LEU A 81 -1.02 3.20 7.10
CA LEU A 81 -1.43 3.78 8.39
C LEU A 81 -2.40 4.96 8.20
N ALA A 82 -2.17 5.80 7.19
CA ALA A 82 -3.06 6.90 6.84
C ALA A 82 -4.45 6.40 6.43
N TYR A 83 -4.50 5.29 5.69
CA TYR A 83 -5.76 4.61 5.37
C TYR A 83 -6.45 4.08 6.63
N MET A 84 -5.73 3.35 7.48
CA MET A 84 -6.28 2.74 8.70
C MET A 84 -6.80 3.78 9.70
N LYS A 85 -6.16 4.96 9.78
CA LYS A 85 -6.60 6.07 10.66
C LYS A 85 -7.68 6.96 10.03
N GLY A 86 -8.08 6.71 8.79
CA GLY A 86 -9.05 7.55 8.07
C GLY A 86 -8.53 8.92 7.62
N TRP A 87 -7.23 9.20 7.80
CA TRP A 87 -6.60 10.48 7.43
C TRP A 87 -6.65 10.76 5.92
N MET A 88 -6.79 9.71 5.11
CA MET A 88 -6.87 9.81 3.65
C MET A 88 -8.17 10.46 3.14
N LEU A 89 -9.21 10.59 3.97
CA LEU A 89 -10.46 11.26 3.58
C LEU A 89 -10.29 12.77 3.38
N GLU A 90 -9.32 13.37 4.07
CA GLU A 90 -9.00 14.81 3.99
C GLU A 90 -7.97 15.11 2.88
N TRP A 91 -7.45 14.07 2.20
CA TRP A 91 -6.41 14.28 1.22
C TRP A 91 -6.96 14.82 -0.10
N PRO A 92 -6.30 15.82 -0.70
CA PRO A 92 -6.68 16.27 -2.03
C PRO A 92 -6.36 15.18 -3.07
N PRO A 93 -7.14 15.06 -4.16
CA PRO A 93 -6.91 14.05 -5.20
C PRO A 93 -5.52 14.17 -5.83
N ALA A 94 -4.97 15.38 -5.91
CA ALA A 94 -3.61 15.63 -6.39
C ALA A 94 -2.53 14.87 -5.60
N ARG A 95 -2.73 14.68 -4.28
CA ARG A 95 -1.78 13.94 -3.43
C ARG A 95 -1.77 12.45 -3.77
N PHE A 96 -2.93 11.85 -4.04
CA PHE A 96 -3.01 10.47 -4.52
C PHE A 96 -2.33 10.31 -5.87
N THR A 97 -2.63 11.20 -6.81
CA THR A 97 -2.01 11.21 -8.15
C THR A 97 -0.48 11.33 -8.04
N CYS A 98 0.03 12.16 -7.14
CA CYS A 98 1.46 12.28 -6.88
C CYS A 98 2.08 10.95 -6.41
N TYR A 99 1.52 10.28 -5.41
CA TYR A 99 2.04 8.99 -4.95
C TYR A 99 1.96 7.90 -6.02
N ILE A 100 0.90 7.88 -6.83
CA ILE A 100 0.73 6.92 -7.93
C ILE A 100 1.84 7.12 -8.97
N TRP A 101 2.00 8.34 -9.47
CA TRP A 101 3.01 8.64 -10.49
C TRP A 101 4.43 8.49 -9.96
N ALA A 102 4.73 9.01 -8.77
CA ALA A 102 6.05 8.85 -8.16
C ALA A 102 6.39 7.37 -7.96
N GLY A 103 5.43 6.55 -7.49
CA GLY A 103 5.60 5.12 -7.35
C GLY A 103 5.94 4.43 -8.67
N TRP A 104 5.18 4.69 -9.74
CA TRP A 104 5.43 4.09 -11.06
C TRP A 104 6.75 4.56 -11.70
N VAL A 105 7.06 5.86 -11.63
CA VAL A 105 8.30 6.41 -12.20
C VAL A 105 9.52 5.77 -11.51
N ILE A 106 9.54 5.74 -10.17
CA ILE A 106 10.66 5.15 -9.44
C ILE A 106 10.71 3.63 -9.66
N CYS A 107 9.56 2.95 -9.77
CA CYS A 107 9.49 1.52 -10.09
C CYS A 107 10.16 1.19 -11.43
N VAL A 108 9.90 1.99 -12.47
CA VAL A 108 10.49 1.79 -13.80
C VAL A 108 11.98 2.12 -13.79
N LEU A 109 12.37 3.26 -13.20
CA LEU A 109 13.78 3.66 -13.10
C LEU A 109 14.61 2.63 -12.33
N SER A 110 14.07 2.11 -11.23
CA SER A 110 14.73 1.06 -10.45
C SER A 110 14.76 -0.28 -11.18
N GLY A 111 13.75 -0.61 -11.98
CA GLY A 111 13.77 -1.78 -12.86
C GLY A 111 14.87 -1.71 -13.92
N ILE A 112 15.07 -0.54 -14.54
CA ILE A 112 16.17 -0.30 -15.48
C ILE A 112 17.52 -0.41 -14.76
N GLY A 113 17.65 0.20 -13.58
CA GLY A 113 18.86 0.14 -12.75
C GLY A 113 19.23 -1.29 -12.33
N MET A 114 18.22 -2.11 -11.98
CA MET A 114 18.40 -3.54 -11.70
C MET A 114 19.01 -4.28 -12.89
N ILE A 115 18.42 -4.13 -14.08
CA ILE A 115 18.91 -4.79 -15.31
C ILE A 115 20.33 -4.32 -15.62
N GLY A 116 20.61 -3.02 -15.53
CA GLY A 116 21.95 -2.47 -15.74
C GLY A 116 23.00 -3.06 -14.80
N CYS A 117 22.67 -3.19 -13.51
CA CYS A 117 23.56 -3.82 -12.53
C CYS A 117 23.80 -5.31 -12.83
N LEU A 118 22.76 -6.05 -13.23
CA LEU A 118 22.89 -7.48 -13.58
C LEU A 118 23.78 -7.68 -14.82
N VAL A 119 23.59 -6.87 -15.86
CA VAL A 119 24.42 -6.92 -17.08
C VAL A 119 25.87 -6.57 -16.73
N TYR A 120 26.09 -5.49 -15.97
CA TYR A 120 27.43 -5.08 -15.57
C TYR A 120 28.15 -6.16 -14.75
N ALA A 121 27.46 -6.73 -13.76
CA ALA A 121 27.99 -7.79 -12.91
C ALA A 121 28.32 -9.07 -13.69
N GLY A 122 27.47 -9.42 -14.66
CA GLY A 122 27.68 -10.56 -15.55
C GLY A 122 28.87 -10.39 -16.49
N VAL A 123 29.02 -9.21 -17.11
CA VAL A 123 30.13 -8.91 -18.03
C VAL A 123 31.48 -8.84 -17.30
N HIS A 124 31.50 -8.30 -16.08
CA HIS A 124 32.73 -8.20 -15.28
C HIS A 124 33.01 -9.45 -14.43
N HIS A 125 32.25 -10.53 -14.64
CA HIS A 125 32.39 -11.79 -13.92
C HIS A 125 32.48 -11.62 -12.40
N GLN A 126 31.69 -10.68 -11.84
CA GLN A 126 31.67 -10.47 -10.39
C GLN A 126 31.17 -11.74 -9.71
N THR A 127 31.87 -12.18 -8.67
CA THR A 127 31.52 -13.40 -7.94
C THR A 127 30.76 -13.07 -6.64
N LEU A 128 29.98 -14.04 -6.16
CA LEU A 128 29.29 -14.00 -4.87
C LEU A 128 30.11 -14.70 -3.76
N THR A 129 31.42 -14.86 -3.95
CA THR A 129 32.33 -15.44 -2.94
C THR A 129 32.57 -14.46 -1.80
N SER A 130 32.96 -14.95 -0.61
CA SER A 130 33.18 -14.10 0.58
C SER A 130 34.19 -12.96 0.35
N GLU A 131 35.14 -13.13 -0.58
CA GLU A 131 36.05 -12.06 -1.00
C GLU A 131 35.42 -11.11 -2.04
N GLY A 132 34.61 -11.63 -2.97
CA GLY A 132 33.95 -10.85 -4.03
C GLY A 132 32.78 -9.98 -3.55
N ILE A 133 32.26 -10.23 -2.35
CA ILE A 133 31.23 -9.39 -1.72
C ILE A 133 31.84 -8.17 -1.01
N LYS A 134 33.15 -8.18 -0.72
CA LYS A 134 33.84 -7.03 -0.13
C LYS A 134 34.12 -6.00 -1.23
N GLY A 135 33.61 -4.79 -1.07
CA GLY A 135 33.66 -3.70 -2.06
C GLY A 135 32.41 -3.62 -2.94
N GLU A 136 32.55 -2.94 -4.08
CA GLU A 136 31.44 -2.65 -5.00
C GLU A 136 30.96 -3.92 -5.75
N ASN A 137 29.91 -4.54 -5.23
CA ASN A 137 29.27 -5.72 -5.79
C ASN A 137 27.90 -5.37 -6.38
N PHE A 138 27.80 -5.40 -7.71
CA PHE A 138 26.59 -5.02 -8.45
C PHE A 138 25.50 -6.11 -8.43
N TRP A 139 25.84 -7.36 -8.08
CA TRP A 139 24.81 -8.37 -7.81
C TRP A 139 23.97 -7.95 -6.62
N ILE A 140 24.60 -7.56 -5.52
CA ILE A 140 23.89 -7.09 -4.31
C ILE A 140 23.13 -5.79 -4.61
N THR A 141 23.76 -4.85 -5.31
CA THR A 141 23.09 -3.61 -5.72
C THR A 141 21.83 -3.87 -6.55
N SER A 142 21.86 -4.85 -7.47
CA SER A 142 20.69 -5.20 -8.29
C SER A 142 19.51 -5.71 -7.44
N VAL A 143 19.78 -6.47 -6.37
CA VAL A 143 18.77 -6.92 -5.41
C VAL A 143 18.09 -5.73 -4.72
N TRP A 144 18.85 -4.69 -4.36
CA TRP A 144 18.29 -3.50 -3.73
C TRP A 144 17.53 -2.60 -4.70
N PHE A 145 17.93 -2.56 -5.97
CA PHE A 145 17.10 -1.98 -7.04
C PHE A 145 15.77 -2.73 -7.18
N PHE A 146 15.80 -4.06 -7.17
CA PHE A 146 14.59 -4.87 -7.20
C PHE A 146 13.68 -4.58 -6.00
N MET A 147 14.24 -4.52 -4.78
CA MET A 147 13.47 -4.18 -3.59
C MET A 147 12.87 -2.77 -3.67
N LEU A 148 13.62 -1.77 -4.12
CA LEU A 148 13.10 -0.43 -4.37
C LEU A 148 11.92 -0.45 -5.36
N SER A 149 12.06 -1.19 -6.47
CA SER A 149 11.01 -1.34 -7.48
C SER A 149 9.74 -1.98 -6.90
N LYS A 150 9.91 -3.02 -6.09
CA LYS A 150 8.81 -3.68 -5.36
C LYS A 150 8.07 -2.71 -4.45
N TRP A 151 8.77 -1.96 -3.60
CA TRP A 151 8.10 -1.07 -2.64
C TRP A 151 7.39 0.08 -3.35
N THR A 152 8.00 0.64 -4.39
CA THR A 152 7.44 1.77 -5.14
C THR A 152 6.26 1.39 -6.04
N SER A 153 6.26 0.19 -6.64
CA SER A 153 5.07 -0.35 -7.30
C SER A 153 3.91 -0.57 -6.34
N LEU A 154 4.18 -1.11 -5.14
CA LEU A 154 3.16 -1.27 -4.10
C LEU A 154 2.58 0.07 -3.65
N ILE A 155 3.40 1.13 -3.51
CA ILE A 155 2.90 2.49 -3.22
C ILE A 155 1.90 2.91 -4.30
N GLY A 156 2.25 2.75 -5.58
CA GLY A 156 1.37 3.14 -6.68
C GLY A 156 0.05 2.36 -6.70
N ILE A 157 0.12 1.04 -6.52
CA ILE A 157 -1.05 0.16 -6.49
C ILE A 157 -1.98 0.52 -5.31
N TYR A 158 -1.43 0.64 -4.11
CA TYR A 158 -2.24 0.92 -2.91
C TYR A 158 -2.75 2.35 -2.89
N ALA A 159 -1.97 3.34 -3.33
CA ALA A 159 -2.45 4.70 -3.47
C ALA A 159 -3.65 4.78 -4.42
N LYS A 160 -3.63 4.05 -5.56
CA LYS A 160 -4.76 3.98 -6.48
C LYS A 160 -5.97 3.28 -5.86
N ARG A 161 -5.77 2.13 -5.22
CA ARG A 161 -6.85 1.40 -4.52
C ARG A 161 -7.50 2.26 -3.42
N TYR A 162 -6.71 2.97 -2.63
CA TYR A 162 -7.22 3.84 -1.57
C TYR A 162 -7.89 5.09 -2.14
N GLN A 163 -7.42 5.63 -3.26
CA GLN A 163 -8.12 6.70 -3.98
C GLN A 163 -9.50 6.22 -4.43
N ASP A 164 -9.61 5.05 -5.06
CA ASP A 164 -10.89 4.54 -5.55
C ASP A 164 -11.86 4.25 -4.39
N ALA A 165 -11.36 3.71 -3.27
CA ALA A 165 -12.15 3.47 -2.07
C ALA A 165 -12.64 4.76 -1.37
N THR A 166 -11.91 5.87 -1.51
CA THR A 166 -12.26 7.15 -0.88
C THR A 166 -13.06 8.09 -1.80
N THR A 167 -13.00 7.88 -3.12
CA THR A 167 -13.66 8.77 -4.12
C THR A 167 -14.99 8.24 -4.66
N LEU A 168 -15.32 6.96 -4.48
CA LEU A 168 -16.63 6.43 -4.87
C LEU A 168 -17.73 7.03 -3.98
N PRO A 169 -18.71 7.77 -4.54
CA PRO A 169 -19.88 8.16 -3.78
C PRO A 169 -20.73 6.91 -3.52
N LEU A 170 -21.17 6.70 -2.27
CA LEU A 170 -22.14 5.68 -1.85
C LEU A 170 -23.53 5.80 -2.52
N SER A 171 -23.67 6.62 -3.56
CA SER A 171 -24.92 7.11 -4.16
C SER A 171 -25.34 6.35 -5.44
N LYS A 172 -24.99 5.07 -5.60
CA LYS A 172 -25.45 4.26 -6.74
C LYS A 172 -26.51 3.22 -6.38
N THR A 173 -27.11 3.29 -5.20
CA THR A 173 -28.41 2.70 -4.92
C THR A 173 -29.47 3.78 -5.16
N PRO A 174 -30.44 3.57 -6.07
CA PRO A 174 -31.57 4.49 -6.19
C PRO A 174 -32.27 4.56 -4.82
N PRO A 175 -32.76 5.74 -4.39
CA PRO A 175 -33.54 5.85 -3.17
C PRO A 175 -34.73 4.89 -3.29
N VAL A 176 -34.71 3.82 -2.49
CA VAL A 176 -35.84 2.91 -2.39
C VAL A 176 -36.97 3.74 -1.77
N ALA A 177 -38.04 3.96 -2.55
CA ALA A 177 -39.23 4.58 -2.01
C ALA A 177 -39.69 3.73 -0.83
N ILE A 178 -39.71 4.33 0.36
CA ILE A 178 -40.35 3.75 1.54
C ILE A 178 -41.83 3.64 1.17
N VAL A 179 -42.27 2.45 0.78
CA VAL A 179 -43.71 2.15 0.73
C VAL A 179 -44.13 2.16 2.19
N PRO A 180 -44.95 3.12 2.65
CA PRO A 180 -45.45 3.08 4.01
C PRO A 180 -46.17 1.75 4.19
N GLU A 181 -45.69 0.94 5.12
CA GLU A 181 -46.36 -0.27 5.54
C GLU A 181 -47.79 0.12 5.94
N LYS A 182 -48.78 -0.39 5.21
CA LYS A 182 -50.18 -0.19 5.58
C LYS A 182 -50.34 -0.71 7.01
N PRO A 183 -50.80 0.11 7.97
CA PRO A 183 -51.03 -0.38 9.32
C PRO A 183 -52.06 -1.52 9.23
N LEU A 184 -51.62 -2.71 9.64
CA LEU A 184 -52.42 -3.92 9.72
C LEU A 184 -53.30 -3.87 11.00
N GLU A 185 -53.98 -2.75 11.21
CA GLU A 185 -54.94 -2.54 12.28
C GLU A 185 -56.31 -2.25 11.65
N LYS A 186 -57.11 -3.30 11.44
CA LYS A 186 -58.59 -3.30 11.51
C LYS A 186 -59.30 -4.58 11.03
N GLU A 187 -58.61 -5.69 10.74
CA GLU A 187 -59.28 -6.93 10.30
C GLU A 187 -59.51 -7.97 11.43
N LEU A 188 -59.08 -7.71 12.68
CA LEU A 188 -59.27 -8.64 13.81
C LEU A 188 -60.29 -8.18 14.86
N GLN A 189 -61.17 -7.23 14.53
CA GLN A 189 -62.31 -6.86 15.40
C GLN A 189 -63.66 -7.46 14.96
N TYR A 190 -63.67 -8.37 13.97
CA TYR A 190 -64.91 -8.99 13.46
C TYR A 190 -64.86 -10.52 13.30
N PHE A 191 -64.01 -11.22 14.05
CA PHE A 191 -64.13 -12.68 14.23
C PHE A 191 -63.93 -13.08 15.69
#